data_AF-A0A832QBZ6-F1
#
_entry.id   AF-A0A832QBZ6-F1
#
_cell.length_a   1.000
_cell.length_b   1.000
_cell.length_c   1.000
_cell.angle_alpha   90.00
_cell.angle_beta   90.00
_cell.angle_gamma   90.00
#
_symmetry.space_group_name_H-M   'P 1'
#
loop_
_entity.id
_entity.type
_entity.pdbx_description
1 polymer ?
#
loop_
_entity_poly.entity_id
_entity_poly.type
_entity_poly.pdbx_seq_one_letter_code
_entity_poly.pdbx_strand_id
1 'polypeptide(L)'
;MENKERINWLLVITVFLFLISVGVVIYKVREAGLGEKVVCNIEGKEYLEDESFVDANGNSCVCSSSGFPVCENEGGSVEVVEESLPSTDNLKFTEKYLNSLNKEKPDYKKINVVDITQSGESLKITIEREEYCSEDNASPNSAGFYELKDDRVIITTVTGRDKEVHTQTCLLSSSFEVNPFTVSVNDAFLVVYRNERGEEIELDACAYKGVLYSENDVFSSEDGKKICGCDQRKVECK
;
A
#
# COMPACT_ATOMS: atom_id res chain seq x y z
N MET A 1 -57.87 -32.68 34.82
CA MET A 1 -57.98 -32.09 33.47
C MET A 1 -56.87 -31.06 33.35
N GLU A 2 -55.75 -31.43 32.72
CA GLU A 2 -54.65 -30.49 32.49
C GLU A 2 -55.03 -29.54 31.35
N ASN A 3 -55.11 -28.24 31.68
CA ASN A 3 -55.26 -27.18 30.70
C ASN A 3 -53.94 -27.05 29.94
N LYS A 4 -53.83 -27.73 28.80
CA LYS A 4 -52.70 -27.58 27.88
C LYS A 4 -52.91 -26.27 27.11
N GLU A 5 -52.29 -25.19 27.58
CA GLU A 5 -52.28 -23.91 26.88
C GLU A 5 -51.73 -24.12 25.46
N ARG A 6 -52.58 -23.83 24.46
CA ARG A 6 -52.17 -23.87 23.06
C ARG A 6 -51.32 -22.65 22.78
N ILE A 7 -50.00 -22.80 22.85
CA ILE A 7 -49.06 -21.77 22.44
C ILE A 7 -49.32 -21.44 20.97
N ASN A 8 -49.58 -20.17 20.69
CA ASN A 8 -49.76 -19.68 19.33
C ASN A 8 -48.40 -19.59 18.63
N TRP A 9 -48.01 -20.70 18.00
CA TRP A 9 -46.74 -20.84 17.28
C TRP A 9 -46.53 -19.78 16.19
N LEU A 10 -47.59 -19.24 15.61
CA LEU A 10 -47.49 -18.14 14.65
C LEU A 10 -46.88 -16.90 15.31
N LEU A 11 -47.31 -16.58 16.54
CA LEU A 11 -46.82 -15.43 17.28
C LEU A 11 -45.33 -15.60 17.65
N VAL A 12 -44.94 -16.81 18.05
CA VAL A 12 -43.53 -17.13 18.38
C VAL A 12 -42.62 -16.95 17.16
N ILE A 13 -43.02 -17.45 15.99
CA ILE A 13 -42.25 -17.31 14.75
C ILE A 13 -42.14 -15.83 14.33
N THR A 14 -43.22 -15.07 14.48
CA THR A 14 -43.25 -13.64 14.10
C THR A 14 -42.29 -12.82 14.96
N VAL A 15 -42.25 -13.08 16.27
CA VAL A 15 -41.30 -12.42 17.19
C VAL A 15 -39.87 -12.82 16.88
N PHE A 16 -39.61 -14.09 16.57
CA PHE A 16 -38.27 -14.56 16.22
C PHE A 16 -37.74 -13.91 14.93
N LEU A 17 -38.57 -13.81 13.90
CA LEU A 17 -38.21 -13.14 12.64
C LEU A 17 -37.95 -11.64 12.83
N PHE A 18 -38.72 -10.98 13.70
CA PHE A 18 -38.48 -9.58 14.06
C PHE A 18 -37.14 -9.39 14.77
N LEU A 19 -36.76 -10.29 15.68
CA LEU A 19 -35.46 -10.21 16.35
C LEU A 19 -34.29 -10.43 15.38
N ILE A 20 -34.44 -11.33 14.40
CA ILE A 20 -33.43 -11.54 13.35
C ILE A 20 -33.29 -10.28 12.48
N SER A 21 -34.39 -9.66 12.06
CA SER A 21 -34.31 -8.46 11.21
C SER A 21 -33.67 -7.28 11.94
N VAL A 22 -34.01 -7.07 13.22
CA VAL A 22 -33.37 -6.07 14.08
C VAL A 22 -31.88 -6.38 14.26
N GLY A 23 -31.52 -7.65 14.46
CA GLY A 23 -30.13 -8.09 14.56
C GLY A 23 -29.29 -7.77 13.32
N VAL A 24 -29.84 -8.01 12.12
CA VAL A 24 -29.17 -7.69 10.85
C VAL A 24 -28.99 -6.18 10.68
N VAL A 25 -29.99 -5.37 11.06
CA VAL A 25 -29.89 -3.91 11.01
C VAL A 25 -28.81 -3.40 11.97
N ILE A 26 -28.79 -3.88 13.22
CA ILE A 26 -27.75 -3.49 14.20
C ILE A 26 -26.36 -3.90 13.72
N TYR A 27 -26.21 -5.10 13.14
CA TYR A 27 -24.95 -5.58 12.57
C TYR A 27 -24.49 -4.66 11.43
N LYS A 28 -25.38 -4.32 10.50
CA LYS A 28 -25.07 -3.45 9.36
C LYS A 28 -24.76 -2.01 9.77
N VAL A 29 -25.43 -1.49 10.81
CA VAL A 29 -25.12 -0.16 11.38
C VAL A 29 -23.76 -0.16 12.07
N ARG A 30 -23.37 -1.26 12.74
CA ARG A 30 -22.02 -1.37 13.32
C ARG A 30 -20.93 -1.49 12.25
N GLU A 31 -21.20 -2.22 11.18
CA GLU A 31 -20.28 -2.34 10.03
C GLU A 31 -20.12 -0.99 9.30
N ALA A 32 -21.19 -0.22 9.15
CA ALA A 32 -21.15 1.11 8.53
C ALA A 32 -20.57 2.21 9.44
N GLY A 33 -20.57 2.02 10.77
CA GLY A 33 -19.99 2.96 11.74
C GLY A 33 -18.49 2.80 11.99
N LEU A 34 -17.88 1.75 11.44
CA LEU A 34 -16.43 1.51 11.45
C LEU A 34 -15.87 1.81 10.05
N GLY A 35 -16.05 3.05 9.58
CA GLY A 35 -15.10 3.58 8.62
C GLY A 35 -13.72 3.52 9.28
N GLU A 36 -12.70 2.99 8.59
CA GLU A 36 -11.31 3.15 8.99
C GLU A 36 -11.10 4.66 9.20
N LYS A 37 -11.12 5.10 10.45
CA LYS A 37 -10.82 6.49 10.78
C LYS A 37 -9.36 6.66 10.44
N VAL A 38 -9.07 7.37 9.37
CA VAL A 38 -7.72 7.85 9.11
C VAL A 38 -7.42 8.83 10.25
N VAL A 39 -6.41 8.49 11.05
CA VAL A 39 -5.99 9.28 12.22
C VAL A 39 -4.57 9.77 11.97
N CYS A 40 -4.37 11.08 12.00
CA CYS A 40 -3.03 11.65 12.10
C CYS A 40 -2.58 11.56 13.56
N ASN A 41 -1.42 10.96 13.82
CA ASN A 41 -0.79 11.01 15.14
C ASN A 41 0.32 12.05 15.13
N ILE A 42 0.12 13.15 15.86
CA ILE A 42 1.04 14.27 15.91
C ILE A 42 1.29 14.60 17.38
N GLU A 43 2.55 14.44 17.80
CA GLU A 43 2.97 14.66 19.20
C GLU A 43 2.15 13.85 20.23
N GLY A 44 1.68 12.65 19.85
CA GLY A 44 0.86 11.79 20.71
C GLY A 44 -0.60 12.22 20.84
N LYS A 45 -1.05 13.19 20.03
CA LYS A 45 -2.47 13.55 19.86
C LYS A 45 -2.99 12.99 18.55
N GLU A 46 -4.18 12.43 18.63
CA GLU A 46 -4.89 11.82 17.51
C GLU A 46 -5.87 12.83 16.93
N TYR A 47 -5.75 13.09 15.62
CA TYR A 47 -6.66 13.97 14.86
C TYR A 47 -7.36 13.17 13.77
N LEU A 48 -8.65 13.39 13.59
CA LEU A 48 -9.44 12.74 12.55
C LEU A 48 -9.20 13.38 11.18
N GLU A 49 -9.45 12.63 10.11
CA GLU A 49 -9.54 13.16 8.75
C GLU A 49 -10.38 14.46 8.69
N ASP A 50 -9.86 15.47 8.00
CA ASP A 50 -10.40 16.83 7.88
C ASP A 50 -10.45 17.64 9.20
N GLU A 51 -9.94 17.10 10.31
CA GLU A 51 -9.82 17.84 11.56
C GLU A 51 -8.69 18.87 11.45
N SER A 52 -9.03 20.13 11.75
CA SER A 52 -8.06 21.22 11.81
C SER A 52 -7.47 21.34 13.21
N PHE A 53 -6.17 21.57 13.28
CA PHE A 53 -5.45 21.78 14.53
C PHE A 53 -4.35 22.82 14.35
N VAL A 54 -3.80 23.26 15.47
CA VAL A 54 -2.68 24.21 15.49
C VAL A 54 -1.44 23.45 15.97
N ASP A 55 -0.38 23.46 15.16
CA ASP A 55 0.88 22.84 15.55
C ASP A 55 1.59 23.62 16.69
N ALA A 56 2.68 23.08 17.22
CA ALA A 56 3.47 23.75 18.25
C ALA A 56 4.02 25.12 17.82
N ASN A 57 4.06 25.40 16.52
CA ASN A 57 4.57 26.65 15.92
C ASN A 57 3.45 27.66 15.65
N GLY A 58 2.19 27.34 15.94
CA GLY A 58 1.05 28.22 15.70
C GLY A 58 0.46 28.13 14.29
N ASN A 59 0.88 27.16 13.47
CA ASN A 59 0.40 26.96 12.11
C ASN A 59 -0.93 26.22 12.11
N SER A 60 -1.86 26.69 11.27
CA SER A 60 -3.12 25.97 11.02
C SER A 60 -2.85 24.80 10.08
N CYS A 61 -3.13 23.60 10.57
CA CYS A 61 -2.93 22.33 9.88
C CYS A 61 -4.23 21.55 9.77
N VAL A 62 -4.36 20.70 8.76
CA VAL A 62 -5.49 19.80 8.57
C VAL A 62 -4.97 18.38 8.38
N CYS A 63 -5.60 17.40 9.04
CA CYS A 63 -5.29 15.99 8.85
C CYS A 63 -5.85 15.50 7.51
N SER A 64 -4.97 15.10 6.58
CA SER A 64 -5.37 14.61 5.27
C SER A 64 -6.01 13.22 5.33
N SER A 65 -6.70 12.86 4.27
CA SER A 65 -7.19 11.50 4.00
C SER A 65 -6.09 10.44 3.86
N SER A 66 -4.82 10.86 3.77
CA SER A 66 -3.64 10.00 3.77
C SER A 66 -2.99 9.83 5.15
N GLY A 67 -3.54 10.47 6.20
CA GLY A 67 -3.01 10.38 7.57
C GLY A 67 -1.84 11.31 7.86
N PHE A 68 -1.61 12.32 7.02
CA PHE A 68 -0.55 13.31 7.18
C PHE A 68 -1.11 14.73 7.39
N PRO A 69 -0.49 15.57 8.23
CA PRO A 69 -0.89 16.96 8.38
C PRO A 69 -0.46 17.83 7.20
N VAL A 70 -1.35 18.73 6.76
CA VAL A 70 -1.09 19.74 5.72
C VAL A 70 -1.33 21.13 6.33
N CYS A 71 -0.31 22.00 6.36
CA CYS A 71 -0.37 23.31 7.03
C CYS A 71 -0.21 24.50 6.06
N GLU A 72 -0.96 25.57 6.29
CA GLU A 72 -0.93 26.79 5.47
C GLU A 72 0.10 27.82 5.99
N ASN A 73 1.36 27.74 5.54
CA ASN A 73 2.18 28.82 4.95
C ASN A 73 3.70 28.67 5.12
N GLU A 74 4.36 29.24 4.11
CA GLU A 74 5.77 29.19 3.76
C GLU A 74 6.71 30.00 4.69
N GLY A 75 7.98 29.58 4.76
CA GLY A 75 9.10 30.48 5.02
C GLY A 75 9.65 30.51 6.45
N GLY A 76 9.94 29.36 7.05
CA GLY A 76 10.74 29.27 8.26
C GLY A 76 11.46 27.93 8.31
N SER A 77 12.79 27.95 8.31
CA SER A 77 13.64 26.76 8.35
C SER A 77 13.37 25.97 9.63
N VAL A 78 12.54 24.93 9.51
CA VAL A 78 12.46 23.86 10.49
C VAL A 78 13.68 22.98 10.24
N GLU A 79 14.49 22.75 11.27
CA GLU A 79 15.35 21.55 11.31
C GLU A 79 14.38 20.36 11.37
N VAL A 80 13.94 19.94 10.19
CA VAL A 80 13.16 18.73 9.98
C VAL A 80 14.12 17.59 10.34
N VAL A 81 13.75 16.77 11.33
CA VAL A 81 14.31 15.43 11.46
C VAL A 81 14.22 14.83 10.05
N GLU A 82 15.35 14.61 9.38
CA GLU A 82 15.43 14.14 7.99
C GLU A 82 14.76 12.76 7.83
N GLU A 83 13.44 12.71 7.90
CA GLU A 83 12.67 11.67 7.26
C GLU A 83 12.73 12.00 5.77
N SER A 84 13.49 11.21 5.02
CA SER A 84 13.62 11.29 3.57
C SER A 84 12.23 11.41 2.95
N LEU A 85 11.88 12.59 2.43
CA LEU A 85 10.60 12.80 1.77
C LEU A 85 10.52 11.94 0.49
N PRO A 86 9.34 11.37 0.16
CA PRO A 86 9.15 10.67 -1.10
C PRO A 86 9.49 11.60 -2.28
N SER A 87 10.37 11.15 -3.16
CA SER A 87 10.85 11.92 -4.31
C SER A 87 10.29 11.40 -5.62
N THR A 88 10.08 12.31 -6.56
CA THR A 88 9.86 12.01 -7.98
C THR A 88 11.09 12.33 -8.83
N ASP A 89 12.11 12.96 -8.24
CA ASP A 89 13.30 13.36 -8.96
C ASP A 89 14.08 12.13 -9.40
N ASN A 90 14.52 12.12 -10.66
CA ASN A 90 15.26 10.98 -11.24
C ASN A 90 14.48 9.65 -11.25
N LEU A 91 13.16 9.71 -11.04
CA LEU A 91 12.25 8.57 -11.18
C LEU A 91 11.53 8.66 -12.52
N LYS A 92 11.61 7.57 -13.28
CA LYS A 92 10.70 7.32 -14.40
C LYS A 92 9.70 6.25 -13.96
N PHE A 93 8.47 6.70 -13.73
CA PHE A 93 7.34 5.85 -13.39
C PHE A 93 6.51 5.54 -14.64
N THR A 94 6.10 4.28 -14.79
CA THR A 94 5.13 3.87 -15.81
C THR A 94 4.15 2.88 -15.21
N GLU A 95 2.88 2.98 -15.60
CA GLU A 95 1.84 2.03 -15.22
C GLU A 95 1.11 1.49 -16.45
N LYS A 96 0.72 0.22 -16.40
CA LYS A 96 0.03 -0.46 -17.50
C LYS A 96 -1.05 -1.39 -16.97
N TYR A 97 -2.24 -1.31 -17.55
CA TYR A 97 -3.28 -2.32 -17.36
C TYR A 97 -2.84 -3.69 -17.93
N LEU A 98 -3.02 -4.74 -17.14
CA LEU A 98 -2.78 -6.12 -17.57
C LEU A 98 -4.07 -6.85 -17.89
N ASN A 99 -4.95 -6.99 -16.90
CA ASN A 99 -6.21 -7.71 -17.04
C ASN A 99 -7.21 -7.34 -15.95
N SER A 100 -8.47 -7.64 -16.22
CA SER A 100 -9.56 -7.56 -15.26
C SER A 100 -9.54 -8.76 -14.33
N LEU A 101 -9.99 -8.56 -13.10
CA LEU A 101 -10.07 -9.59 -12.07
C LEU A 101 -11.54 -9.81 -11.71
N ASN A 102 -11.97 -11.08 -11.72
CA ASN A 102 -13.33 -11.45 -11.32
C ASN A 102 -13.45 -11.49 -9.79
N LYS A 103 -13.45 -10.31 -9.16
CA LYS A 103 -13.59 -10.14 -7.71
C LYS A 103 -14.14 -8.77 -7.38
N GLU A 104 -14.77 -8.67 -6.22
CA GLU A 104 -15.48 -7.47 -5.76
C GLU A 104 -14.55 -6.31 -5.41
N LYS A 105 -13.38 -6.59 -4.82
CA LYS A 105 -12.45 -5.57 -4.33
C LYS A 105 -10.98 -5.95 -4.59
N PRO A 106 -10.09 -4.98 -4.83
CA PRO A 106 -8.64 -5.18 -4.85
C PRO A 106 -8.11 -5.65 -3.49
N ASP A 107 -7.07 -6.48 -3.50
CA ASP A 107 -6.26 -6.79 -2.34
C ASP A 107 -4.97 -5.95 -2.39
N TYR A 108 -4.99 -4.82 -1.67
CA TYR A 108 -3.88 -3.88 -1.62
C TYR A 108 -2.64 -4.40 -0.87
N LYS A 109 -2.72 -5.59 -0.26
CA LYS A 109 -1.57 -6.27 0.37
C LYS A 109 -0.89 -7.25 -0.57
N LYS A 110 -1.56 -7.63 -1.66
CA LYS A 110 -1.05 -8.58 -2.63
C LYS A 110 -0.27 -7.85 -3.70
N ILE A 111 1.04 -7.78 -3.49
CA ILE A 111 2.00 -7.24 -4.45
C ILE A 111 2.84 -8.38 -4.98
N ASN A 112 2.82 -8.59 -6.30
CA ASN A 112 3.72 -9.57 -6.92
C ASN A 112 4.91 -8.82 -7.51
N VAL A 113 6.11 -9.29 -7.22
CA VAL A 113 7.33 -8.77 -7.86
C VAL A 113 7.48 -9.44 -9.21
N VAL A 114 7.56 -8.64 -10.28
CA VAL A 114 7.83 -9.16 -11.62
C VAL A 114 9.33 -9.20 -11.88
N ASP A 115 10.03 -8.11 -11.51
CA ASP A 115 11.45 -7.94 -11.79
C ASP A 115 12.04 -6.83 -10.91
N ILE A 116 13.23 -7.05 -10.39
CA ILE A 116 14.11 -6.10 -9.71
C ILE A 116 15.47 -6.25 -10.36
N THR A 117 15.82 -5.30 -11.22
CA THR A 117 17.08 -5.30 -11.95
C THR A 117 17.87 -4.04 -11.61
N GLN A 118 19.13 -4.22 -11.21
CA GLN A 118 20.09 -3.12 -11.06
C GLN A 118 21.16 -3.21 -12.16
N SER A 119 21.34 -2.13 -12.91
CA SER A 119 22.36 -2.01 -13.96
C SER A 119 23.13 -0.72 -13.79
N GLY A 120 24.36 -0.83 -13.27
CA GLY A 120 25.17 0.35 -12.93
C GLY A 120 24.48 1.20 -11.87
N GLU A 121 24.28 2.48 -12.18
CA GLU A 121 23.55 3.45 -11.35
C GLU A 121 22.05 3.49 -11.66
N SER A 122 21.48 2.49 -12.34
CA SER A 122 20.03 2.41 -12.55
C SER A 122 19.44 1.26 -11.77
N LEU A 123 18.40 1.54 -10.98
CA LEU A 123 17.57 0.53 -10.33
C LEU A 123 16.18 0.55 -10.97
N LYS A 124 15.76 -0.60 -11.49
CA LYS A 124 14.42 -0.79 -12.01
C LYS A 124 13.67 -1.83 -11.19
N ILE A 125 12.52 -1.43 -10.64
CA ILE A 125 11.62 -2.30 -9.90
C ILE A 125 10.29 -2.36 -10.66
N THR A 126 9.79 -3.56 -10.96
CA THR A 126 8.51 -3.79 -11.61
C THR A 126 7.66 -4.69 -10.74
N ILE A 127 6.48 -4.19 -10.37
CA ILE A 127 5.52 -4.90 -9.54
C ILE A 127 4.19 -5.02 -10.25
N GLU A 128 3.40 -6.01 -9.85
CA GLU A 128 1.98 -6.12 -10.14
C GLU A 128 1.18 -5.86 -8.87
N ARG A 129 0.19 -4.99 -8.99
CA ARG A 129 -0.73 -4.65 -7.90
C ARG A 129 -2.16 -4.63 -8.41
N GLU A 130 -3.08 -4.85 -7.50
CA GLU A 130 -4.50 -4.87 -7.80
C GLU A 130 -5.09 -3.47 -7.53
N GLU A 131 -5.95 -2.99 -8.43
CA GLU A 131 -6.58 -1.67 -8.31
C GLU A 131 -7.98 -1.67 -8.95
N TYR A 132 -8.73 -0.60 -8.79
CA TYR A 132 -9.92 -0.34 -9.59
C TYR A 132 -9.59 0.32 -10.93
N CYS A 133 -10.07 -0.25 -12.02
CA CYS A 133 -10.02 0.26 -13.39
C CYS A 133 -11.41 0.63 -13.91
N SER A 134 -11.44 1.35 -15.03
CA SER A 134 -12.67 1.59 -15.77
C SER A 134 -13.15 0.36 -16.56
N GLU A 135 -14.41 0.38 -16.98
CA GLU A 135 -14.99 -0.65 -17.86
C GLU A 135 -14.26 -0.76 -19.22
N ASP A 136 -13.67 0.35 -19.67
CA ASP A 136 -12.86 0.40 -20.89
C ASP A 136 -11.44 -0.18 -20.69
N ASN A 137 -11.17 -0.82 -19.55
CA ASN A 137 -9.86 -1.38 -19.20
C ASN A 137 -8.75 -0.33 -19.08
N ALA A 138 -9.11 0.89 -18.71
CA ALA A 138 -8.13 1.93 -18.42
C ALA A 138 -7.78 1.93 -16.93
N SER A 139 -6.48 2.05 -16.63
CA SER A 139 -6.02 2.30 -15.28
C SER A 139 -6.37 3.73 -14.87
N PRO A 140 -6.63 3.98 -13.57
CA PRO A 140 -6.69 5.33 -13.05
C PRO A 140 -5.36 6.06 -13.27
N ASN A 141 -5.41 7.39 -13.26
CA ASN A 141 -4.19 8.19 -13.26
C ASN A 141 -3.42 7.90 -11.97
N SER A 142 -2.13 7.62 -12.08
CA SER A 142 -1.29 7.33 -10.93
C SER A 142 0.06 8.02 -11.03
N ALA A 143 0.68 8.24 -9.87
CA ALA A 143 2.03 8.74 -9.73
C ALA A 143 2.84 7.76 -8.87
N GLY A 144 4.09 7.54 -9.26
CA GLY A 144 5.05 6.77 -8.47
C GLY A 144 5.99 7.70 -7.69
N PHE A 145 6.42 7.24 -6.52
CA PHE A 145 7.40 7.90 -5.67
C PHE A 145 8.40 6.87 -5.18
N TYR A 146 9.57 7.35 -4.74
CA TYR A 146 10.53 6.53 -4.02
C TYR A 146 11.20 7.30 -2.88
N GLU A 147 11.62 6.57 -1.85
CA GLU A 147 12.49 7.05 -0.78
C GLU A 147 13.74 6.17 -0.75
N LEU A 148 14.92 6.80 -0.74
CA LEU A 148 16.19 6.12 -0.51
C LEU A 148 16.63 6.34 0.92
N LYS A 149 16.89 5.24 1.62
CA LYS A 149 17.53 5.21 2.94
C LYS A 149 18.77 4.34 2.86
N ASP A 150 19.62 4.41 3.89
CA ASP A 150 20.89 3.66 3.93
C ASP A 150 20.69 2.14 3.85
N ASP A 151 19.55 1.64 4.35
CA ASP A 151 19.25 0.21 4.48
C ASP A 151 18.12 -0.27 3.57
N ARG A 152 17.45 0.62 2.84
CA ARG A 152 16.30 0.24 2.01
C ARG A 152 15.96 1.27 0.93
N VAL A 153 15.30 0.79 -0.10
CA VAL A 153 14.51 1.62 -1.02
C VAL A 153 13.03 1.34 -0.77
N ILE A 154 12.25 2.41 -0.66
CA ILE A 154 10.79 2.33 -0.52
C ILE A 154 10.19 2.91 -1.80
N ILE A 155 9.34 2.16 -2.48
CA ILE A 155 8.55 2.65 -3.62
C ILE A 155 7.09 2.78 -3.22
N THR A 156 6.40 3.77 -3.77
CA THR A 156 5.00 4.07 -3.42
C THR A 156 4.24 4.47 -4.68
N THR A 157 2.97 4.10 -4.76
CA THR A 157 2.05 4.67 -5.76
C THR A 157 0.98 5.50 -5.08
N VAL A 158 0.52 6.54 -5.77
CA VAL A 158 -0.67 7.31 -5.43
C VAL A 158 -1.59 7.33 -6.64
N THR A 159 -2.85 6.98 -6.44
CA THR A 159 -3.83 6.71 -7.49
C THR A 159 -5.00 7.69 -7.41
N GLY A 160 -5.18 8.49 -8.46
CA GLY A 160 -6.29 9.41 -8.64
C GLY A 160 -7.56 8.69 -9.12
N ARG A 161 -8.21 7.96 -8.22
CA ARG A 161 -9.42 7.17 -8.54
C ARG A 161 -10.69 8.02 -8.52
N ASP A 162 -11.42 8.02 -9.64
CA ASP A 162 -12.83 8.40 -9.70
C ASP A 162 -13.71 7.17 -9.42
N LYS A 163 -14.55 7.20 -8.36
CA LYS A 163 -15.36 6.07 -7.91
C LYS A 163 -16.54 5.74 -8.85
N GLU A 164 -16.96 6.68 -9.69
CA GLU A 164 -18.04 6.45 -10.66
C GLU A 164 -17.50 5.79 -11.94
N VAL A 165 -16.24 6.07 -12.29
CA VAL A 165 -15.58 5.54 -13.49
C VAL A 165 -14.81 4.25 -13.19
N HIS A 166 -14.09 4.20 -12.07
CA HIS A 166 -13.21 3.09 -11.71
C HIS A 166 -13.93 2.16 -10.72
N THR A 167 -14.70 1.24 -11.26
CA THR A 167 -15.61 0.35 -10.53
C THR A 167 -15.20 -1.12 -10.60
N GLN A 168 -14.40 -1.50 -11.61
CA GLN A 168 -14.02 -2.88 -11.86
C GLN A 168 -12.64 -3.17 -11.30
N THR A 169 -12.48 -4.30 -10.61
CA THR A 169 -11.14 -4.67 -10.14
C THR A 169 -10.26 -5.18 -11.28
N CYS A 170 -9.00 -4.76 -11.31
CA CYS A 170 -8.00 -5.11 -12.31
C CYS A 170 -6.62 -5.37 -11.69
N LEU A 171 -5.71 -5.90 -12.51
CA LEU A 171 -4.30 -6.03 -12.22
C LEU A 171 -3.53 -5.01 -13.07
N LEU A 172 -2.66 -4.25 -12.42
CA LEU A 172 -1.80 -3.23 -13.02
C LEU A 172 -0.33 -3.64 -12.85
N SER A 173 0.48 -3.36 -13.86
CA SER A 173 1.94 -3.42 -13.77
C SER A 173 2.48 -2.02 -13.59
N SER A 174 3.18 -1.78 -12.49
CA SER A 174 3.84 -0.52 -12.17
C SER A 174 5.36 -0.72 -12.24
N SER A 175 6.06 0.16 -12.96
CA SER A 175 7.52 0.13 -13.09
C SER A 175 8.13 1.44 -12.60
N PHE A 176 9.14 1.30 -11.76
CA PHE A 176 9.90 2.38 -11.13
C PHE A 176 11.34 2.27 -11.58
N GLU A 177 11.80 3.21 -12.38
CA GLU A 177 13.20 3.29 -12.83
C GLU A 177 13.85 4.52 -12.20
N VAL A 178 14.73 4.30 -11.22
CA VAL A 178 15.48 5.33 -10.48
C VAL A 178 16.89 5.43 -11.07
N ASN A 179 17.26 6.60 -11.58
CA ASN A 179 18.58 6.85 -12.15
C ASN A 179 19.01 8.32 -12.01
N PRO A 180 20.05 8.65 -11.21
CA PRO A 180 21.01 7.71 -10.64
C PRO A 180 20.56 7.10 -9.28
N PHE A 181 20.87 5.82 -9.08
CA PHE A 181 20.74 5.05 -7.86
C PHE A 181 22.13 4.87 -7.26
N THR A 182 22.46 5.71 -6.26
CA THR A 182 23.82 5.87 -5.73
C THR A 182 24.01 5.27 -4.32
N VAL A 183 23.04 4.52 -3.81
CA VAL A 183 23.10 3.94 -2.46
C VAL A 183 23.96 2.68 -2.45
N SER A 184 24.73 2.49 -1.38
CA SER A 184 25.52 1.27 -1.19
C SER A 184 24.63 0.13 -0.72
N VAL A 185 24.37 -0.81 -1.62
CA VAL A 185 23.59 -2.02 -1.32
C VAL A 185 24.46 -3.00 -0.52
N ASN A 186 24.07 -3.26 0.73
CA ASN A 186 24.67 -4.29 1.57
C ASN A 186 23.75 -5.52 1.68
N ASP A 187 24.23 -6.62 2.25
CA ASP A 187 23.47 -7.89 2.33
C ASP A 187 22.16 -7.80 3.13
N ALA A 188 21.95 -6.71 3.90
CA ALA A 188 20.72 -6.45 4.65
C ALA A 188 19.79 -5.43 3.97
N PHE A 189 20.14 -4.94 2.78
CA PHE A 189 19.38 -3.91 2.07
C PHE A 189 18.01 -4.43 1.64
N LEU A 190 16.96 -3.65 1.87
CA LEU A 190 15.57 -4.04 1.59
C LEU A 190 14.99 -3.30 0.39
N VAL A 191 14.12 -3.98 -0.34
CA VAL A 191 13.21 -3.35 -1.31
C VAL A 191 11.81 -3.45 -0.76
N VAL A 192 11.17 -2.31 -0.55
CA VAL A 192 9.87 -2.21 0.11
C VAL A 192 8.89 -1.47 -0.79
N TYR A 193 7.66 -1.96 -0.87
CA TYR A 193 6.54 -1.22 -1.40
C TYR A 193 5.67 -0.71 -0.26
N ARG A 194 5.42 0.59 -0.22
CA ARG A 194 4.44 1.19 0.70
C ARG A 194 3.15 1.45 -0.06
N ASN A 195 2.04 0.86 0.40
CA ASN A 195 0.74 1.09 -0.20
C ASN A 195 0.14 2.43 0.24
N GLU A 196 -0.98 2.83 -0.37
CA GLU A 196 -1.66 4.10 -0.07
C GLU A 196 -2.23 4.19 1.35
N ARG A 197 -2.27 3.08 2.09
CA ARG A 197 -2.66 3.02 3.51
C ARG A 197 -1.47 3.16 4.45
N GLY A 198 -0.26 3.33 3.90
CA GLY A 198 0.99 3.40 4.66
C GLY A 198 1.54 2.03 5.08
N GLU A 199 0.95 0.92 4.66
CA GLU A 199 1.45 -0.41 4.98
C GLU A 199 2.68 -0.73 4.11
N GLU A 200 3.76 -1.16 4.74
CA GLU A 200 4.99 -1.56 4.07
C GLU A 200 5.00 -3.07 3.81
N ILE A 201 5.26 -3.43 2.55
CA ILE A 201 5.27 -4.79 2.02
C ILE A 201 6.66 -5.03 1.44
N GLU A 202 7.37 -5.99 2.03
CA GLU A 202 8.70 -6.34 1.55
C GLU A 202 8.61 -7.13 0.24
N LEU A 203 9.52 -6.83 -0.70
CA LEU A 203 9.52 -7.40 -2.06
C LEU A 203 10.53 -8.56 -2.22
N ASP A 204 10.93 -9.19 -1.10
CA ASP A 204 11.78 -10.40 -1.02
C ASP A 204 13.05 -10.44 -1.92
N ALA A 205 13.56 -9.25 -2.27
CA ALA A 205 14.77 -9.10 -3.07
C ALA A 205 16.02 -9.58 -2.32
N CYS A 206 16.99 -10.12 -3.06
CA CYS A 206 18.31 -10.43 -2.50
C CYS A 206 19.31 -9.34 -2.83
N ALA A 207 20.06 -8.91 -1.82
CA ALA A 207 21.27 -8.14 -2.02
C ALA A 207 22.49 -9.07 -2.07
N TYR A 208 23.30 -8.97 -3.12
CA TYR A 208 24.56 -9.69 -3.23
C TYR A 208 25.62 -8.77 -3.82
N LYS A 209 26.69 -8.52 -3.05
CA LYS A 209 27.89 -7.79 -3.53
C LYS A 209 27.57 -6.42 -4.16
N GLY A 210 26.62 -5.69 -3.58
CA GLY A 210 26.26 -4.35 -4.07
C GLY A 210 25.19 -4.32 -5.18
N VAL A 211 24.63 -5.47 -5.53
CA VAL A 211 23.61 -5.61 -6.58
C VAL A 211 22.35 -6.24 -6.01
N LEU A 212 21.19 -5.72 -6.40
CA LEU A 212 19.88 -6.28 -6.09
C LEU A 212 19.44 -7.27 -7.17
N TYR A 213 18.86 -8.38 -6.71
CA TYR A 213 18.31 -9.45 -7.52
C TYR A 213 16.87 -9.75 -7.09
N SER A 214 16.03 -10.10 -8.05
CA SER A 214 14.66 -10.53 -7.82
C SER A 214 14.62 -11.87 -7.11
N GLU A 215 13.49 -12.15 -6.44
CA GLU A 215 13.21 -13.50 -5.96
C GLU A 215 13.23 -14.50 -7.13
N ASN A 216 13.85 -15.66 -6.92
CA ASN A 216 14.06 -16.74 -7.90
C ASN A 216 15.07 -16.43 -9.02
N ASP A 217 15.77 -15.30 -8.99
CA ASP A 217 16.84 -15.03 -9.95
C ASP A 217 17.99 -16.01 -9.78
N VAL A 218 18.58 -16.41 -10.91
CA VAL A 218 19.78 -17.25 -10.98
C VAL A 218 20.89 -16.47 -11.67
N PHE A 219 22.01 -16.30 -11.00
CA PHE A 219 23.14 -15.50 -11.47
C PHE A 219 24.48 -16.18 -11.17
N SER A 220 25.55 -15.73 -11.83
CA SER A 220 26.90 -16.22 -11.54
C SER A 220 27.54 -15.41 -10.42
N SER A 221 28.36 -16.05 -9.58
CA SER A 221 29.21 -15.34 -8.62
C SER A 221 30.16 -14.38 -9.35
N GLU A 222 30.67 -13.36 -8.63
CA GLU A 222 31.59 -12.36 -9.17
C GLU A 222 32.85 -12.98 -9.79
N ASP A 223 33.34 -14.10 -9.24
CA ASP A 223 34.49 -14.83 -9.76
C ASP A 223 34.13 -15.84 -10.87
N GLY A 224 32.84 -15.93 -11.24
CA GLY A 224 32.30 -16.81 -12.27
C GLY A 224 32.37 -18.30 -11.94
N LYS A 225 32.70 -18.68 -10.70
CA LYS A 225 32.93 -20.09 -10.32
C LYS A 225 31.70 -20.80 -9.79
N LYS A 226 30.72 -20.05 -9.28
CA LYS A 226 29.51 -20.59 -8.66
C LYS A 226 28.28 -20.06 -9.35
N ILE A 227 27.22 -20.86 -9.31
CA ILE A 227 25.88 -20.42 -9.68
C ILE A 227 25.14 -20.12 -8.38
N CYS A 228 24.68 -18.88 -8.26
CA CYS A 228 23.93 -18.37 -7.12
C CYS A 228 22.45 -18.24 -7.49
N GLY A 229 21.57 -18.48 -6.52
CA GLY A 229 20.15 -18.22 -6.62
C GLY A 229 19.68 -17.30 -5.50
N CYS A 230 18.69 -16.47 -5.77
CA CYS A 230 17.94 -15.74 -4.75
C CYS A 230 16.68 -16.52 -4.37
N ASP A 231 16.55 -16.92 -3.10
CA ASP A 231 15.37 -17.60 -2.57
C ASP A 231 15.01 -16.99 -1.21
N GLN A 232 13.81 -16.38 -1.11
CA GLN A 232 13.32 -15.75 0.13
C GLN A 232 14.37 -14.86 0.81
N ARG A 233 14.91 -13.89 0.05
CA ARG A 233 15.99 -12.97 0.47
C ARG A 233 17.35 -13.59 0.77
N LYS A 234 17.53 -14.88 0.56
CA LYS A 234 18.80 -15.57 0.80
C LYS A 234 19.47 -15.91 -0.52
N VAL A 235 20.77 -15.62 -0.56
CA VAL A 235 21.61 -15.99 -1.69
C VAL A 235 22.25 -17.33 -1.39
N GLU A 236 21.92 -18.34 -2.20
CA GLU A 236 22.54 -19.67 -2.13
C GLU A 236 23.43 -19.91 -3.35
N CYS A 237 24.73 -20.10 -3.14
CA CYS A 237 25.68 -20.36 -4.23
C CYS A 237 26.21 -21.80 -4.18
N LYS A 238 26.17 -22.49 -5.32
CA LYS A 238 26.68 -23.86 -5.52
C LYS A 238 27.87 -23.85 -6.45
#